data_AF-A0AAN0JIB3-F1
#
_entry.id   AF-A0AAN0JIB3-F1
#
_cell.length_a   1.000
_cell.length_b   1.000
_cell.length_c   1.000
_cell.angle_alpha   90.00
_cell.angle_beta   90.00
_cell.angle_gamma   90.00
#
_symmetry.space_group_name_H-M   'P 1'
#
loop_
_entity.id
_entity.type
_entity.pdbx_description
1 polymer ?
#
loop_
_entity_poly.entity_id
_entity_poly.type
_entity_poly.pdbx_seq_one_letter_code
_entity_poly.pdbx_strand_id
1 'polypeptide(L)'
;MRRAYGGMLSFEHDGVHHLLMIGGIGSKPVVQLSHSGYSELPSGRWRTNEHSMYNLSSRKWSNPSIIGQCIPPASGFVIEKISNTRAVLFGGLETDGDAKVTITDNIYILEISVSTVFWQCIKKPETIDQYWPVGRYLHGGAAIITGSNHPMLVISGGRDKDGVTLDDFWIFNIAQHSWIKLDVPHSVSKRLDHSLSVFIMSPSCVWILTVGGLLVTSPNIVMLTELVIGKGEWTVGDTFDTNDMKNEKYKKKYLQHLELGRRMWLEADYQKPRKGDTADIEQTVQALMKSLEEKEREAQFLHQQLEQNKTEKEHEIKRYCHLLQEKDREEAEREQKYNNQLEEKEREHQKVLQEKGKELQEKDRELHQLQEAVHMYQQRALANNHWVINKDEVILTKEELGRGSYAIVTVGIFQGLRVVVKSLHKSSYQIII
;
A
#
# COMPACT_ATOMS: atom_id res chain seq x y z
N MET A 1 -18.64 10.25 1.37
CA MET A 1 -18.97 9.38 0.20
C MET A 1 -20.32 8.73 0.43
N ARG A 2 -21.22 8.65 -0.57
CA ARG A 2 -22.47 7.86 -0.44
C ARG A 2 -22.14 6.41 -0.77
N ARG A 3 -22.45 5.48 0.13
CA ARG A 3 -22.01 4.07 0.07
C ARG A 3 -23.20 3.14 0.26
N ALA A 4 -23.14 1.98 -0.40
CA ALA A 4 -24.04 0.86 -0.20
C ALA A 4 -23.22 -0.40 0.15
N TYR A 5 -23.89 -1.43 0.65
CA TYR A 5 -23.27 -2.73 0.97
C TYR A 5 -22.07 -2.60 1.92
N GLY A 6 -22.10 -1.62 2.82
CA GLY A 6 -21.16 -1.50 3.94
C GLY A 6 -21.83 -1.91 5.24
N GLY A 7 -21.08 -1.81 6.33
CA GLY A 7 -21.55 -2.07 7.68
C GLY A 7 -22.09 -0.83 8.37
N MET A 8 -23.13 -1.00 9.20
CA MET A 8 -23.58 0.02 10.15
C MET A 8 -23.90 -0.63 11.49
N LEU A 9 -23.32 -0.11 12.57
CA LEU A 9 -23.50 -0.59 13.93
C LEU A 9 -23.87 0.56 14.85
N SER A 10 -24.67 0.28 15.88
CA SER A 10 -24.96 1.23 16.94
C SER A 10 -24.31 0.82 18.26
N PHE A 11 -23.81 1.77 19.03
CA PHE A 11 -23.36 1.52 20.41
C PHE A 11 -23.58 2.74 21.31
N GLU A 12 -23.55 2.51 22.62
CA GLU A 12 -23.66 3.54 23.64
C GLU A 12 -22.33 3.75 24.35
N HIS A 13 -21.98 4.99 24.63
CA HIS A 13 -20.87 5.37 25.50
C HIS A 13 -21.30 6.57 26.33
N ASP A 14 -21.19 6.46 27.66
CA ASP A 14 -21.60 7.49 28.63
C ASP A 14 -23.00 8.06 28.39
N GLY A 15 -23.98 7.18 28.13
CA GLY A 15 -25.37 7.57 27.85
C GLY A 15 -25.59 8.21 26.47
N VAL A 16 -24.57 8.27 25.61
CA VAL A 16 -24.67 8.82 24.26
C VAL A 16 -24.59 7.70 23.23
N HIS A 17 -25.60 7.63 22.36
CA HIS A 17 -25.60 6.70 21.23
C HIS A 17 -24.75 7.21 20.07
N HIS A 18 -24.07 6.27 19.42
CA HIS A 18 -23.21 6.48 18.27
C HIS A 18 -23.56 5.47 17.15
N LEU A 19 -23.36 5.88 15.89
CA LEU A 19 -23.38 5.00 14.73
C LEU A 19 -21.98 4.88 14.15
N LEU A 20 -21.48 3.65 14.03
CA LEU A 20 -20.25 3.32 13.32
C LEU A 20 -20.60 2.78 11.94
N MET A 21 -20.09 3.41 10.89
CA MET A 21 -20.19 2.94 9.51
C MET A 21 -18.84 2.49 8.99
N ILE A 22 -18.81 1.32 8.33
CA ILE A 22 -17.57 0.68 7.88
C ILE A 22 -17.70 0.28 6.42
N GLY A 23 -16.71 0.67 5.62
CA GLY A 23 -16.53 0.20 4.25
C GLY A 23 -17.70 0.47 3.31
N GLY A 24 -17.89 -0.40 2.32
CA GLY A 24 -18.93 -0.31 1.30
C GLY A 24 -18.42 0.17 -0.06
N ILE A 25 -19.34 0.20 -1.02
CA ILE A 25 -19.10 0.61 -2.42
C ILE A 25 -19.98 1.82 -2.77
N GLY A 26 -19.45 2.80 -3.50
CA GLY A 26 -20.12 4.07 -3.71
C GLY A 26 -19.51 4.98 -4.76
N SER A 27 -19.85 6.27 -4.66
CA SER A 27 -19.31 7.35 -5.50
C SER A 27 -17.84 7.62 -5.20
N LYS A 28 -17.11 8.32 -6.08
CA LYS A 28 -15.76 8.83 -5.74
C LYS A 28 -15.76 9.58 -4.39
N PRO A 29 -14.82 9.32 -3.48
CA PRO A 29 -14.70 10.06 -2.24
C PRO A 29 -14.29 11.51 -2.53
N VAL A 30 -14.89 12.47 -1.83
CA VAL A 30 -14.52 13.90 -1.94
C VAL A 30 -13.18 14.14 -1.23
N VAL A 31 -12.98 13.48 -0.10
CA VAL A 31 -11.75 13.49 0.70
C VAL A 31 -11.39 12.04 0.99
N GLN A 32 -10.12 11.69 0.80
CA GLN A 32 -9.57 10.38 1.15
C GLN A 32 -8.82 10.50 2.48
N LEU A 33 -9.17 9.65 3.44
CA LEU A 33 -8.48 9.59 4.72
C LEU A 33 -7.19 8.78 4.58
N SER A 34 -6.08 9.28 5.14
CA SER A 34 -4.74 8.68 5.01
C SER A 34 -4.64 7.23 5.52
N HIS A 35 -5.49 6.85 6.47
CA HIS A 35 -5.50 5.51 7.08
C HIS A 35 -6.62 4.61 6.55
N SER A 36 -7.26 5.00 5.45
CA SER A 36 -8.30 4.21 4.78
C SER A 36 -7.90 3.92 3.34
N GLY A 37 -8.16 2.70 2.90
CA GLY A 37 -8.00 2.28 1.52
C GLY A 37 -9.20 2.73 0.68
N TYR A 38 -8.90 3.12 -0.55
CA TYR A 38 -9.89 3.49 -1.56
C TYR A 38 -9.47 2.89 -2.89
N SER A 39 -10.30 2.02 -3.45
CA SER A 39 -10.02 1.34 -4.72
C SER A 39 -11.10 1.69 -5.74
N GLU A 40 -10.69 2.26 -6.86
CA GLU A 40 -11.56 2.48 -8.01
C GLU A 40 -11.77 1.16 -8.76
N LEU A 41 -13.02 0.82 -9.04
CA LEU A 41 -13.39 -0.37 -9.77
C LEU A 41 -13.61 -0.03 -11.25
N PRO A 42 -13.54 -1.01 -12.17
CA PRO A 42 -13.80 -0.79 -13.61
C PRO A 42 -15.16 -0.15 -13.92
N SER A 43 -16.12 -0.25 -13.00
CA SER A 43 -17.44 0.41 -13.09
C SER A 43 -17.41 1.92 -12.82
N GLY A 44 -16.27 2.51 -12.45
CA GLY A 44 -16.14 3.88 -11.95
C GLY A 44 -16.64 4.09 -10.51
N ARG A 45 -17.15 3.03 -9.87
CA ARG A 45 -17.49 3.05 -8.43
C ARG A 45 -16.24 2.82 -7.59
N TRP A 46 -16.29 3.31 -6.36
CA TRP A 46 -15.20 3.22 -5.41
C TRP A 46 -15.58 2.29 -4.26
N ARG A 47 -14.66 1.42 -3.86
CA ARG A 47 -14.78 0.59 -2.65
C ARG A 47 -13.81 1.11 -1.60
N THR A 48 -14.19 1.01 -0.33
CA THR A 48 -13.38 1.52 0.78
C THR A 48 -13.51 0.63 2.01
N ASN A 49 -12.57 0.77 2.94
CA ASN A 49 -12.66 0.29 4.32
C ASN A 49 -12.79 1.47 5.32
N GLU A 50 -13.18 2.65 4.83
CA GLU A 50 -13.34 3.86 5.65
C GLU A 50 -14.29 3.63 6.82
N HIS A 51 -13.85 4.05 8.00
CA HIS A 51 -14.64 4.09 9.22
C HIS A 51 -15.12 5.50 9.51
N SER A 52 -16.42 5.63 9.74
CA SER A 52 -17.07 6.91 10.04
C SER A 52 -17.92 6.74 11.30
N MET A 53 -17.68 7.58 12.29
CA MET A 53 -18.42 7.61 13.55
C MET A 53 -19.38 8.79 13.54
N TYR A 54 -20.65 8.56 13.89
CA TYR A 54 -21.65 9.62 14.01
C TYR A 54 -22.24 9.63 15.42
N ASN A 55 -22.06 10.74 16.13
CA ASN A 55 -22.59 10.94 17.47
C ASN A 55 -24.02 11.50 17.36
N LEU A 56 -25.03 10.78 17.88
CA LEU A 56 -26.44 11.16 17.72
C LEU A 56 -26.81 12.42 18.50
N SER A 57 -26.16 12.67 19.64
CA SER A 57 -26.46 13.83 20.49
C SER A 57 -25.96 15.13 19.85
N SER A 58 -24.67 15.18 19.53
CA SER A 58 -24.02 16.34 18.91
C SER A 58 -24.28 16.47 17.41
N ARG A 59 -24.76 15.41 16.75
CA ARG A 59 -24.97 15.31 15.29
C ARG A 59 -23.69 15.57 14.49
N LYS A 60 -22.54 15.17 15.04
CA LYS A 60 -21.23 15.36 14.43
C LYS A 60 -20.62 14.04 14.00
N TRP A 61 -19.85 14.14 12.92
CA TRP A 61 -19.02 13.06 12.40
C TRP A 61 -17.62 13.14 12.98
N SER A 62 -17.03 11.97 13.23
CA SER A 62 -15.61 11.81 13.54
C SER A 62 -15.08 10.53 12.88
N ASN A 63 -13.77 10.36 12.87
CA ASN A 63 -13.11 9.16 12.36
C ASN A 63 -12.35 8.51 13.52
N PRO A 64 -12.69 7.27 13.91
CA PRO A 64 -11.97 6.57 14.95
C PRO A 64 -10.59 6.11 14.43
N SER A 65 -9.61 6.00 15.32
CA SER A 65 -8.34 5.36 15.04
C SER A 65 -8.52 3.85 14.87
N ILE A 66 -7.89 3.29 13.84
CA ILE A 66 -8.02 1.88 13.51
C ILE A 66 -6.79 1.13 14.01
N ILE A 67 -7.01 0.04 14.76
CA ILE A 67 -5.95 -0.74 15.39
C ILE A 67 -6.13 -2.20 14.98
N GLY A 68 -5.02 -2.91 14.76
CA GLY A 68 -5.03 -4.34 14.45
C GLY A 68 -5.23 -4.65 12.97
N GLN A 69 -5.82 -5.81 12.69
CA GLN A 69 -5.89 -6.40 11.34
C GLN A 69 -7.18 -5.99 10.62
N CYS A 70 -7.30 -4.70 10.28
CA CYS A 70 -8.45 -4.18 9.56
C CYS A 70 -8.59 -4.83 8.17
N ILE A 71 -9.83 -5.02 7.73
CA ILE A 71 -10.17 -5.45 6.38
C ILE A 71 -9.59 -4.52 5.30
N PRO A 72 -9.22 -5.02 4.10
CA PRO A 72 -9.05 -4.22 2.90
C PRO A 72 -10.36 -3.50 2.50
N PRO A 73 -10.33 -2.58 1.51
CA PRO A 73 -11.55 -2.04 0.92
C PRO A 73 -12.57 -3.12 0.58
N ALA A 74 -13.71 -3.14 1.27
CA ALA A 74 -14.66 -4.25 1.19
C ALA A 74 -16.12 -3.79 1.05
N SER A 75 -16.97 -4.65 0.49
CA SER A 75 -18.43 -4.45 0.43
C SER A 75 -19.18 -5.79 0.37
N GLY A 76 -20.45 -5.82 0.78
CA GLY A 76 -21.32 -7.00 0.67
C GLY A 76 -21.00 -8.10 1.69
N PHE A 77 -20.27 -7.75 2.75
CA PHE A 77 -20.07 -8.55 3.95
C PHE A 77 -21.26 -8.41 4.90
N VAL A 78 -21.37 -9.33 5.86
CA VAL A 78 -22.25 -9.18 7.03
C VAL A 78 -21.43 -8.64 8.18
N ILE A 79 -21.99 -7.69 8.92
CA ILE A 79 -21.45 -7.26 10.21
C ILE A 79 -22.59 -7.11 11.21
N GLU A 80 -22.43 -7.71 12.38
CA GLU A 80 -23.47 -7.77 13.40
C GLU A 80 -22.92 -7.38 14.77
N LYS A 81 -23.75 -6.64 15.51
CA LYS A 81 -23.45 -6.27 16.91
C LYS A 81 -23.62 -7.49 17.80
N ILE A 82 -22.60 -7.80 18.62
CA ILE A 82 -22.62 -8.97 19.52
C ILE A 82 -22.59 -8.57 21.00
N SER A 83 -22.18 -7.34 21.30
CA SER A 83 -22.36 -6.69 22.61
C SER A 83 -22.41 -5.17 22.40
N ASN A 84 -22.53 -4.37 23.47
CA ASN A 84 -22.52 -2.92 23.31
C ASN A 84 -21.28 -2.42 22.54
N THR A 85 -20.09 -2.94 22.87
CA THR A 85 -18.81 -2.49 22.34
C THR A 85 -18.13 -3.52 21.44
N ARG A 86 -18.82 -4.59 21.02
CA ARG A 86 -18.25 -5.62 20.16
C ARG A 86 -19.12 -5.95 18.97
N ALA A 87 -18.48 -6.32 17.87
CA ALA A 87 -19.14 -6.79 16.65
C ALA A 87 -18.38 -7.97 16.03
N VAL A 88 -19.06 -8.67 15.13
CA VAL A 88 -18.50 -9.74 14.29
C VAL A 88 -18.76 -9.42 12.83
N LEU A 89 -17.76 -9.63 11.98
CA LEU A 89 -17.86 -9.49 10.52
C LEU A 89 -17.53 -10.81 9.85
N PHE A 90 -18.27 -11.16 8.80
CA PHE A 90 -17.95 -12.32 7.96
C PHE A 90 -18.09 -12.00 6.46
N GLY A 91 -17.14 -12.53 5.69
CA GLY A 91 -17.20 -12.58 4.24
C GLY A 91 -17.08 -11.23 3.54
N GLY A 92 -17.66 -11.14 2.34
CA GLY A 92 -17.68 -9.95 1.50
C GLY A 92 -16.78 -10.01 0.27
N LEU A 93 -16.82 -8.92 -0.49
CA LEU A 93 -15.93 -8.65 -1.61
C LEU A 93 -14.84 -7.71 -1.15
N GLU A 94 -13.62 -8.21 -1.01
CA GLU A 94 -12.43 -7.42 -0.71
C GLU A 94 -11.77 -6.94 -2.01
N THR A 95 -11.00 -5.85 -1.92
CA THR A 95 -10.22 -5.33 -3.03
C THR A 95 -8.84 -4.98 -2.56
N ASP A 96 -7.84 -5.54 -3.22
CA ASP A 96 -6.44 -5.28 -2.92
C ASP A 96 -5.93 -4.00 -3.61
N GLY A 97 -4.63 -3.73 -3.44
CA GLY A 97 -3.97 -2.55 -4.01
C GLY A 97 -3.96 -2.52 -5.54
N ASP A 98 -4.13 -3.67 -6.20
CA ASP A 98 -4.15 -3.80 -7.67
C ASP A 98 -5.58 -3.79 -8.24
N ALA A 99 -6.56 -3.39 -7.42
CA ALA A 99 -7.98 -3.40 -7.73
C ALA A 99 -8.54 -4.80 -8.06
N LYS A 100 -7.84 -5.88 -7.69
CA LYS A 100 -8.34 -7.23 -7.84
C LYS A 100 -9.37 -7.51 -6.76
N VAL A 101 -10.53 -8.03 -7.18
CA VAL A 101 -11.62 -8.35 -6.28
C VAL A 101 -11.54 -9.81 -5.87
N THR A 102 -11.55 -10.07 -4.56
CA THR A 102 -11.56 -11.41 -3.98
C THR A 102 -12.81 -11.59 -3.12
N ILE A 103 -13.36 -12.80 -3.12
CA ILE A 103 -14.48 -13.17 -2.25
C ILE A 103 -13.89 -13.89 -1.05
N THR A 104 -14.11 -13.34 0.14
CA THR A 104 -13.44 -13.80 1.36
C THR A 104 -14.37 -14.65 2.22
N ASP A 105 -13.76 -15.55 2.99
CA ASP A 105 -14.35 -16.33 4.10
C ASP A 105 -13.73 -15.94 5.45
N ASN A 106 -13.06 -14.78 5.52
CA ASN A 106 -12.48 -14.28 6.76
C ASN A 106 -13.56 -13.87 7.76
N ILE A 107 -13.25 -14.08 9.04
CA ILE A 107 -14.03 -13.61 10.18
C ILE A 107 -13.22 -12.58 10.94
N TYR A 108 -13.88 -11.50 11.36
CA TYR A 108 -13.27 -10.51 12.22
C TYR A 108 -14.12 -10.27 13.46
N ILE A 109 -13.46 -10.11 14.60
CA ILE A 109 -14.06 -9.63 15.84
C ILE A 109 -13.56 -8.21 16.06
N LEU A 110 -14.49 -7.31 16.34
CA LEU A 110 -14.22 -5.90 16.56
C LEU A 110 -14.47 -5.54 18.01
N GLU A 111 -13.61 -4.68 18.55
CA GLU A 111 -13.87 -3.93 19.79
C GLU A 111 -13.96 -2.44 19.47
N ILE A 112 -15.03 -1.81 19.94
CA ILE A 112 -15.49 -0.49 19.50
C ILE A 112 -15.51 0.45 20.70
N SER A 113 -14.88 1.60 20.52
CA SER A 113 -15.00 2.77 21.40
C SER A 113 -15.37 4.01 20.58
N VAL A 114 -15.54 5.15 21.26
CA VAL A 114 -15.83 6.43 20.57
C VAL A 114 -14.65 6.89 19.70
N SER A 115 -13.41 6.60 20.12
CA SER A 115 -12.21 7.07 19.46
C SER A 115 -11.44 5.99 18.71
N THR A 116 -11.71 4.70 18.96
CA THR A 116 -10.93 3.59 18.40
C THR A 116 -11.81 2.43 17.95
N VAL A 117 -11.35 1.72 16.93
CA VAL A 117 -11.89 0.42 16.52
C VAL A 117 -10.73 -0.56 16.39
N PHE A 118 -10.71 -1.57 17.25
CA PHE A 118 -9.74 -2.65 17.21
C PHE A 118 -10.28 -3.82 16.39
N TRP A 119 -9.45 -4.36 15.50
CA TRP A 119 -9.77 -5.47 14.61
C TRP A 119 -8.91 -6.68 14.90
N GLN A 120 -9.56 -7.82 15.10
CA GLN A 120 -8.91 -9.12 15.22
C GLN A 120 -9.42 -10.05 14.12
N CYS A 121 -8.52 -10.52 13.26
CA CYS A 121 -8.84 -11.56 12.28
C CYS A 121 -8.81 -12.93 12.97
N ILE A 122 -9.86 -13.72 12.78
CA ILE A 122 -9.92 -15.11 13.23
C ILE A 122 -9.41 -15.99 12.09
N LYS A 123 -8.27 -16.64 12.31
CA LYS A 123 -7.67 -17.52 11.32
C LYS A 123 -8.50 -18.81 11.19
N LYS A 124 -8.76 -19.19 9.94
CA LYS A 124 -9.29 -20.51 9.61
C LYS A 124 -8.33 -21.60 10.12
N PRO A 125 -8.80 -22.65 10.83
CA PRO A 125 -7.97 -23.76 11.24
C PRO A 125 -7.37 -24.50 10.04
N GLU A 126 -6.08 -24.85 10.10
CA GLU A 126 -5.34 -25.48 8.98
C GLU A 126 -5.82 -26.91 8.65
N THR A 127 -6.53 -27.56 9.57
CA THR A 127 -6.77 -29.01 9.50
C THR A 127 -8.17 -29.40 9.00
N ILE A 128 -9.10 -28.46 8.79
CA ILE A 128 -10.52 -28.81 8.58
C ILE A 128 -11.24 -27.84 7.62
N ASP A 129 -11.23 -28.14 6.31
CA ASP A 129 -11.98 -27.37 5.30
C ASP A 129 -13.49 -27.65 5.30
N GLN A 130 -13.92 -28.86 5.68
CA GLN A 130 -15.33 -29.28 5.56
C GLN A 130 -16.29 -28.56 6.55
N TYR A 131 -15.73 -27.94 7.59
CA TYR A 131 -16.49 -27.25 8.65
C TYR A 131 -16.29 -25.73 8.61
N TRP A 132 -15.92 -25.18 7.45
CA TRP A 132 -15.80 -23.75 7.24
C TRP A 132 -16.68 -23.31 6.05
N PRO A 133 -17.54 -22.29 6.19
CA PRO A 133 -18.34 -21.81 5.08
C PRO A 133 -17.44 -21.23 3.98
N VAL A 134 -17.75 -21.52 2.72
CA VAL A 134 -17.04 -20.91 1.59
C VAL A 134 -17.19 -19.39 1.56
N GLY A 135 -16.19 -18.73 0.97
CA GLY A 135 -16.17 -17.28 0.83
C GLY A 135 -17.37 -16.78 0.03
N ARG A 136 -18.04 -15.74 0.56
CA ARG A 136 -19.34 -15.32 0.06
C ARG A 136 -19.64 -13.84 0.28
N TYR A 137 -20.52 -13.29 -0.54
CA TYR A 137 -21.02 -11.91 -0.43
C TYR A 137 -22.53 -11.85 -0.71
N LEU A 138 -23.17 -10.74 -0.32
CA LEU A 138 -24.64 -10.55 -0.39
C LEU A 138 -25.42 -11.70 0.30
N HIS A 139 -24.80 -12.29 1.33
CA HIS A 139 -25.44 -13.28 2.19
C HIS A 139 -26.20 -12.57 3.30
N GLY A 140 -27.21 -13.22 3.85
CA GLY A 140 -27.90 -12.74 5.04
C GLY A 140 -27.12 -13.12 6.28
N GLY A 141 -27.20 -12.30 7.32
CA GLY A 141 -26.68 -12.66 8.63
C GLY A 141 -27.39 -11.92 9.76
N ALA A 142 -27.29 -12.46 10.96
CA ALA A 142 -27.86 -11.89 12.17
C ALA A 142 -27.15 -12.43 13.41
N ALA A 143 -26.99 -11.61 14.45
CA ALA A 143 -26.47 -12.08 15.73
C ALA A 143 -27.55 -12.75 16.60
N ILE A 144 -27.23 -13.92 17.16
CA ILE A 144 -28.00 -14.54 18.23
C ILE A 144 -27.34 -14.16 19.56
N ILE A 145 -28.06 -13.38 20.37
CA ILE A 145 -27.63 -12.99 21.71
C ILE A 145 -28.68 -13.53 22.69
N THR A 146 -28.52 -14.79 23.09
CA THR A 146 -29.22 -15.33 24.26
C THR A 146 -28.48 -14.82 25.50
N GLY A 147 -29.14 -14.58 26.64
CA GLY A 147 -28.52 -14.01 27.86
C GLY A 147 -27.39 -14.84 28.50
N SER A 148 -26.86 -15.84 27.79
CA SER A 148 -25.82 -16.78 28.17
C SER A 148 -24.38 -16.24 28.03
N ASN A 149 -24.16 -14.95 27.71
CA ASN A 149 -22.83 -14.36 27.42
C ASN A 149 -22.06 -14.98 26.23
N HIS A 150 -22.68 -15.86 25.44
CA HIS A 150 -22.07 -16.49 24.28
C HIS A 150 -22.81 -16.05 23.00
N PRO A 151 -22.55 -14.85 22.47
CA PRO A 151 -23.15 -14.42 21.21
C PRO A 151 -22.70 -15.32 20.07
N MET A 152 -23.57 -15.51 19.09
CA MET A 152 -23.32 -16.30 17.88
C MET A 152 -23.69 -15.49 16.64
N LEU A 153 -23.07 -15.81 15.51
CA LEU A 153 -23.46 -15.24 14.21
C LEU A 153 -24.15 -16.32 13.39
N VAL A 154 -25.33 -16.01 12.88
CA VAL A 154 -25.99 -16.82 11.84
C VAL A 154 -25.65 -16.21 10.48
N ILE A 155 -25.36 -17.06 9.50
CA ILE A 155 -25.28 -16.66 8.08
C ILE A 155 -26.10 -17.60 7.21
N SER A 156 -26.62 -17.09 6.09
CA SER A 156 -27.31 -17.91 5.11
C SER A 156 -27.17 -17.38 3.69
N GLY A 157 -27.05 -18.30 2.75
CA GLY A 157 -27.03 -18.02 1.31
C GLY A 157 -25.85 -17.13 0.88
N GLY A 158 -26.14 -16.23 -0.06
CA GLY A 158 -25.18 -15.39 -0.75
C GLY A 158 -24.69 -16.00 -2.04
N ARG A 159 -23.57 -15.48 -2.55
CA ARG A 159 -22.94 -15.94 -3.77
C ARG A 159 -21.45 -16.19 -3.55
N ASP A 160 -20.93 -17.25 -4.15
CA ASP A 160 -19.50 -17.60 -4.09
C ASP A 160 -18.70 -17.04 -5.28
N LYS A 161 -17.42 -17.43 -5.35
CA LYS A 161 -16.46 -17.01 -6.39
C LYS A 161 -16.84 -17.49 -7.79
N ASP A 162 -17.59 -18.60 -7.90
CA ASP A 162 -18.00 -19.21 -9.16
C ASP A 162 -19.34 -18.63 -9.65
N GLY A 163 -19.90 -17.68 -8.89
CA GLY A 163 -21.17 -17.02 -9.18
C GLY A 163 -22.39 -17.85 -8.79
N VAL A 164 -22.19 -18.97 -8.08
CA VAL A 164 -23.25 -19.88 -7.66
C VAL A 164 -23.96 -19.30 -6.44
N THR A 165 -25.29 -19.38 -6.43
CA THR A 165 -26.07 -19.01 -5.25
C THR A 165 -25.96 -20.13 -4.23
N LEU A 166 -25.48 -19.78 -3.04
CA LEU A 166 -25.28 -20.72 -1.95
C LEU A 166 -26.62 -21.09 -1.32
N ASP A 167 -26.68 -22.31 -0.81
CA ASP A 167 -27.89 -22.94 -0.29
C ASP A 167 -27.56 -23.68 1.01
N ASP A 168 -26.95 -22.93 1.91
CA ASP A 168 -26.49 -23.39 3.20
C ASP A 168 -26.84 -22.37 4.29
N PHE A 169 -26.81 -22.86 5.53
CA PHE A 169 -27.12 -22.11 6.73
C PHE A 169 -26.14 -22.52 7.81
N TRP A 170 -25.53 -21.53 8.45
CA TRP A 170 -24.45 -21.77 9.41
C TRP A 170 -24.62 -20.92 10.66
N ILE A 171 -24.16 -21.46 11.78
CA ILE A 171 -24.02 -20.77 13.06
C ILE A 171 -22.55 -20.77 13.46
N PHE A 172 -21.98 -19.58 13.66
CA PHE A 172 -20.65 -19.39 14.22
C PHE A 172 -20.73 -19.23 15.74
N ASN A 173 -20.03 -20.10 16.45
CA ASN A 173 -19.78 -19.94 17.87
C ASN A 173 -18.56 -19.03 18.07
N ILE A 174 -18.81 -17.81 18.55
CA ILE A 174 -17.77 -16.78 18.73
C ILE A 174 -16.78 -17.19 19.84
N ALA A 175 -17.20 -17.92 20.87
CA ALA A 175 -16.29 -18.32 21.94
C ALA A 175 -15.37 -19.47 21.53
N GLN A 176 -15.89 -20.41 20.72
CA GLN A 176 -15.15 -21.60 20.28
C GLN A 176 -14.45 -21.41 18.93
N HIS A 177 -14.74 -20.31 18.22
CA HIS A 177 -14.29 -20.06 16.85
C HIS A 177 -14.61 -21.23 15.89
N SER A 178 -15.79 -21.83 16.05
CA SER A 178 -16.23 -23.00 15.30
C SER A 178 -17.56 -22.72 14.60
N TRP A 179 -17.77 -23.39 13.47
CA TRP A 179 -19.02 -23.33 12.72
C TRP A 179 -19.82 -24.61 12.85
N ILE A 180 -21.13 -24.46 12.87
CA ILE A 180 -22.10 -25.55 12.79
C ILE A 180 -22.96 -25.30 11.55
N LYS A 181 -23.06 -26.30 10.67
CA LYS A 181 -23.97 -26.27 9.53
C LYS A 181 -25.32 -26.83 9.95
N LEU A 182 -26.41 -26.18 9.55
CA LEU A 182 -27.77 -26.67 9.77
C LEU A 182 -28.50 -26.83 8.44
N ASP A 183 -29.34 -27.86 8.36
CA ASP A 183 -30.18 -28.11 7.19
C ASP A 183 -31.50 -27.35 7.33
N VAL A 184 -31.66 -26.30 6.52
CA VAL A 184 -32.89 -25.50 6.43
C VAL A 184 -33.51 -25.67 5.04
N PRO A 185 -34.81 -25.37 4.87
CA PRO A 185 -35.43 -25.40 3.54
C PRO A 185 -34.73 -24.47 2.54
N HIS A 186 -34.69 -24.86 1.26
CA HIS A 186 -34.14 -24.01 0.19
C HIS A 186 -34.78 -22.63 0.12
N SER A 187 -36.06 -22.52 0.47
CA SER A 187 -36.72 -21.23 0.58
C SER A 187 -36.05 -20.34 1.62
N VAL A 188 -35.38 -20.84 2.65
CA VAL A 188 -34.65 -20.03 3.63
C VAL A 188 -33.24 -19.70 3.11
N SER A 189 -32.49 -20.69 2.62
CA SER A 189 -31.06 -20.57 2.36
C SER A 189 -30.66 -20.18 0.95
N LYS A 190 -31.42 -20.58 -0.08
CA LYS A 190 -31.05 -20.37 -1.49
C LYS A 190 -31.37 -18.96 -1.98
N ARG A 191 -30.76 -17.96 -1.34
CA ARG A 191 -31.05 -16.53 -1.55
C ARG A 191 -29.78 -15.70 -1.62
N LEU A 192 -29.85 -14.58 -2.31
CA LEU A 192 -28.87 -13.49 -2.17
C LEU A 192 -29.58 -12.15 -2.00
N ASP A 193 -28.90 -11.20 -1.36
CA ASP A 193 -29.39 -9.85 -1.07
C ASP A 193 -30.70 -9.85 -0.25
N HIS A 194 -30.79 -10.80 0.68
CA HIS A 194 -31.89 -10.94 1.63
C HIS A 194 -31.47 -10.45 3.03
N SER A 195 -32.44 -10.27 3.91
CA SER A 195 -32.18 -9.89 5.31
C SER A 195 -32.56 -11.02 6.26
N LEU A 196 -31.78 -11.17 7.33
CA LEU A 196 -32.10 -12.03 8.46
C LEU A 196 -32.40 -11.17 9.69
N SER A 197 -33.27 -11.67 10.56
CA SER A 197 -33.52 -11.08 11.88
C SER A 197 -33.78 -12.18 12.89
N VAL A 198 -33.38 -11.95 14.13
CA VAL A 198 -33.42 -12.94 15.21
C VAL A 198 -34.42 -12.50 16.28
N PHE A 199 -35.29 -13.42 16.70
CA PHE A 199 -36.20 -13.25 17.83
C PHE A 199 -35.91 -14.33 18.87
N ILE A 200 -35.51 -13.93 20.07
CA ILE A 200 -35.27 -14.87 21.18
C ILE A 200 -36.60 -15.16 21.85
N MET A 201 -37.16 -16.35 21.60
CA MET A 201 -38.43 -16.77 22.20
C MET A 201 -38.24 -17.34 23.60
N SER A 202 -37.13 -18.07 23.82
CA SER A 202 -36.66 -18.53 25.12
C SER A 202 -35.15 -18.79 25.06
N PRO A 203 -34.47 -19.10 26.18
CA PRO A 203 -33.05 -19.47 26.17
C PRO A 203 -32.70 -20.68 25.28
N SER A 204 -33.69 -21.54 24.98
CA SER A 204 -33.53 -22.73 24.14
C SER A 204 -34.29 -22.66 22.82
N CYS A 205 -34.91 -21.52 22.48
CA CYS A 205 -35.70 -21.37 21.27
C CYS A 205 -35.48 -19.98 20.66
N VAL A 206 -34.99 -19.97 19.43
CA VAL A 206 -34.70 -18.78 18.65
C VAL A 206 -35.46 -18.87 17.33
N TRP A 207 -36.12 -17.79 16.94
CA TRP A 207 -36.80 -17.72 15.65
C TRP A 207 -36.01 -16.80 14.72
N ILE A 208 -35.75 -17.28 13.51
CA ILE A 208 -35.05 -16.56 12.44
C ILE A 208 -36.07 -16.14 11.40
N LEU A 209 -36.16 -14.84 11.15
CA LEU A 209 -36.98 -14.27 10.10
C LEU A 209 -36.10 -13.96 8.89
N THR A 210 -36.37 -14.63 7.77
CA THR A 210 -35.71 -14.40 6.48
C THR A 210 -36.65 -13.64 5.56
N VAL A 211 -36.20 -12.48 5.06
CA VAL A 211 -37.05 -11.58 4.25
C VAL A 211 -36.39 -11.23 2.93
N GLY A 212 -37.15 -11.37 1.84
CA GLY A 212 -36.79 -10.86 0.52
C GLY A 212 -35.62 -11.60 -0.12
N GLY A 213 -34.84 -10.88 -0.91
CA GLY A 213 -33.76 -11.42 -1.73
C GLY A 213 -34.20 -11.89 -3.12
N LEU A 214 -33.20 -12.10 -3.97
CA LEU A 214 -33.40 -12.57 -5.33
C LEU A 214 -33.67 -14.08 -5.34
N LEU A 215 -34.28 -14.56 -6.44
CA LEU A 215 -34.61 -15.97 -6.70
C LEU A 215 -35.78 -16.53 -5.88
N VAL A 216 -36.51 -15.66 -5.15
CA VAL A 216 -37.66 -16.08 -4.34
C VAL A 216 -38.92 -15.31 -4.71
N THR A 217 -40.05 -16.02 -4.75
CA THR A 217 -41.39 -15.49 -5.04
C THR A 217 -42.35 -15.82 -3.91
N SER A 218 -43.51 -15.15 -3.90
CA SER A 218 -44.59 -15.46 -2.95
C SER A 218 -45.01 -16.93 -3.04
N PRO A 219 -45.29 -17.62 -1.91
CA PRO A 219 -45.40 -17.10 -0.54
C PRO A 219 -44.08 -17.02 0.22
N ASN A 220 -42.98 -17.48 -0.38
CA ASN A 220 -41.67 -17.58 0.24
C ASN A 220 -40.97 -16.23 0.42
N ILE A 221 -41.62 -15.07 0.23
CA ILE A 221 -40.95 -13.78 0.42
C ILE A 221 -40.47 -13.63 1.87
N VAL A 222 -41.24 -14.14 2.82
CA VAL A 222 -40.91 -14.16 4.25
C VAL A 222 -40.97 -15.59 4.75
N MET A 223 -39.90 -16.04 5.38
CA MET A 223 -39.83 -17.33 6.09
C MET A 223 -39.52 -17.07 7.55
N LEU A 224 -40.16 -17.83 8.43
CA LEU A 224 -39.88 -17.85 9.85
C LEU A 224 -39.45 -19.26 10.23
N THR A 225 -38.17 -19.42 10.55
CA THR A 225 -37.56 -20.71 10.89
C THR A 225 -37.24 -20.76 12.37
N GLU A 226 -37.73 -21.78 13.04
CA GLU A 226 -37.39 -22.05 14.42
C GLU A 226 -36.04 -22.78 14.52
N LEU A 227 -35.21 -22.33 15.46
CA LEU A 227 -34.00 -23.01 15.91
C LEU A 227 -34.18 -23.38 17.38
N VAL A 228 -33.91 -24.64 17.71
CA VAL A 228 -34.06 -25.17 19.07
C VAL A 228 -32.69 -25.64 19.57
N ILE A 229 -32.40 -25.34 20.84
CA ILE A 229 -31.21 -25.83 21.54
C ILE A 229 -31.63 -26.98 22.46
N GLY A 230 -31.28 -28.20 22.10
CA GLY A 230 -31.58 -29.41 22.88
C GLY A 230 -30.30 -30.12 23.28
N LYS A 231 -30.08 -30.36 24.58
CA LYS A 231 -28.87 -31.04 25.11
C LYS A 231 -27.53 -30.43 24.64
N GLY A 232 -27.52 -29.13 24.34
CA GLY A 232 -26.34 -28.42 23.86
C GLY A 232 -26.15 -28.41 22.34
N GLU A 233 -27.05 -29.05 21.58
CA GLU A 233 -27.00 -29.09 20.11
C GLU A 233 -28.10 -28.23 19.49
N TRP A 234 -27.77 -27.58 18.37
CA TRP A 234 -28.69 -26.80 17.57
C TRP A 234 -29.44 -27.69 16.59
N THR A 235 -30.77 -27.55 16.54
CA THR A 235 -31.61 -28.22 15.56
C THR A 235 -32.58 -27.23 14.91
N VAL A 236 -32.96 -27.53 13.67
CA VAL A 236 -33.96 -26.76 12.93
C VAL A 236 -35.34 -27.33 13.25
N GLY A 237 -36.24 -26.48 13.74
CA GLY A 237 -37.63 -26.80 14.04
C GLY A 237 -38.56 -26.53 12.85
N ASP A 238 -39.79 -26.09 13.14
CA ASP A 238 -40.75 -25.73 12.09
C ASP A 238 -40.25 -24.50 11.30
N THR A 239 -40.56 -24.47 10.00
CA THR A 239 -40.41 -23.28 9.14
C THR A 239 -41.78 -22.91 8.58
N PHE A 240 -42.14 -21.63 8.70
CA PHE A 240 -43.44 -21.09 8.28
C PHE A 240 -43.25 -20.04 7.19
N ASP A 241 -44.02 -20.13 6.11
CA ASP A 241 -44.11 -19.05 5.12
C ASP A 241 -45.18 -18.00 5.48
N THR A 242 -45.40 -17.01 4.61
CA THR A 242 -46.42 -15.95 4.81
C THR A 242 -47.86 -16.45 4.94
N ASN A 243 -48.19 -17.61 4.37
CA ASN A 243 -49.51 -18.21 4.48
C ASN A 243 -49.61 -19.03 5.75
N ASP A 244 -48.57 -19.78 6.09
CA ASP A 244 -48.51 -20.57 7.31
C ASP A 244 -48.58 -19.69 8.56
N MET A 245 -47.94 -18.52 8.54
CA MET A 245 -48.01 -17.56 9.65
C MET A 245 -49.43 -17.02 9.90
N LYS A 246 -50.41 -17.26 9.03
CA LYS A 246 -51.83 -16.92 9.25
C LYS A 246 -52.63 -18.04 9.89
N ASN A 247 -52.10 -19.26 9.90
CA ASN A 247 -52.82 -20.44 10.34
C ASN A 247 -52.84 -20.57 11.88
N GLU A 248 -53.80 -21.33 12.41
CA GLU A 248 -53.95 -21.55 13.85
C GLU A 248 -52.80 -22.36 14.47
N LYS A 249 -52.12 -23.22 13.68
CA LYS A 249 -50.95 -23.98 14.15
C LYS A 249 -49.84 -23.03 14.58
N TYR A 250 -49.50 -22.07 13.73
CA TYR A 250 -48.50 -21.04 14.01
C TYR A 250 -48.90 -20.19 15.22
N LYS A 251 -50.13 -19.66 15.25
CA LYS A 251 -50.61 -18.81 16.36
C LYS A 251 -50.51 -19.55 17.69
N LYS A 252 -50.97 -20.81 17.75
CA LYS A 252 -50.90 -21.63 18.95
C LYS A 252 -49.45 -21.83 19.40
N LYS A 253 -48.54 -22.15 18.48
CA LYS A 253 -47.13 -22.33 18.78
C LYS A 253 -46.47 -21.04 19.28
N TYR A 254 -46.73 -19.92 18.60
CA TYR A 254 -46.26 -18.59 19.01
C TYR A 254 -46.70 -18.25 20.44
N LEU A 255 -47.99 -18.45 20.76
CA LEU A 255 -48.53 -18.21 22.10
C LEU A 255 -47.87 -19.10 23.16
N GLN A 256 -47.66 -20.39 22.86
CA GLN A 256 -46.98 -21.32 23.77
C GLN A 256 -45.55 -20.86 24.10
N HIS A 257 -44.77 -20.45 23.09
CA HIS A 257 -43.42 -19.96 23.31
C HIS A 257 -43.41 -18.62 24.06
N LEU A 258 -44.35 -17.72 23.77
CA LEU A 258 -44.48 -16.45 24.47
C LEU A 258 -44.80 -16.67 25.96
N GLU A 259 -45.73 -17.58 26.27
CA GLU A 259 -46.06 -17.95 27.65
C GLU A 259 -44.88 -18.59 28.39
N LEU A 260 -44.17 -19.51 27.74
CA LEU A 260 -42.98 -20.16 28.31
C LEU A 260 -41.86 -19.15 28.54
N GLY A 261 -41.54 -18.34 27.54
CA GLY A 261 -40.52 -17.29 27.63
C GLY A 261 -40.82 -16.30 28.74
N ARG A 262 -42.09 -15.85 28.85
CA ARG A 262 -42.54 -14.97 29.94
C ARG A 262 -42.40 -15.62 31.30
N ARG A 263 -42.75 -16.91 31.44
CA ARG A 263 -42.58 -17.66 32.69
C ARG A 263 -41.12 -17.74 33.10
N MET A 264 -40.24 -18.13 32.18
CA MET A 264 -38.81 -18.23 32.44
C MET A 264 -38.19 -16.88 32.80
N TRP A 265 -38.63 -15.80 32.12
CA TRP A 265 -38.21 -14.44 32.47
C TRP A 265 -38.64 -14.04 33.88
N LEU A 266 -39.89 -14.31 34.24
CA LEU A 266 -40.40 -14.05 35.59
C LEU A 266 -39.63 -14.86 36.63
N GLU A 267 -39.38 -16.14 36.40
CA GLU A 267 -38.60 -16.99 37.32
C GLU A 267 -37.17 -16.48 37.49
N ALA A 268 -36.49 -16.09 36.41
CA ALA A 268 -35.14 -15.53 36.47
C ALA A 268 -35.10 -14.16 37.19
N ASP A 269 -36.11 -13.31 37.00
CA ASP A 269 -36.17 -11.99 37.64
C ASP A 269 -36.64 -12.10 39.11
N TYR A 270 -37.44 -13.10 39.47
CA TYR A 270 -37.79 -13.44 40.86
C TYR A 270 -36.63 -14.10 41.62
N GLN A 271 -35.67 -14.73 40.93
CA GLN A 271 -34.45 -15.26 41.52
C GLN A 271 -33.32 -14.22 41.66
N LYS A 272 -33.49 -12.97 41.19
CA LYS A 272 -32.66 -11.88 41.71
C LYS A 272 -32.96 -11.75 43.20
N PRO A 273 -31.95 -11.72 44.09
CA PRO A 273 -32.21 -11.68 45.52
C PRO A 273 -33.07 -10.47 45.85
N ARG A 274 -34.32 -10.72 46.24
CA ARG A 274 -35.13 -9.70 46.91
C ARG A 274 -34.46 -9.45 48.25
N LYS A 275 -33.96 -8.22 48.44
CA LYS A 275 -33.59 -7.57 49.70
C LYS A 275 -33.90 -8.45 50.93
N GLY A 276 -32.91 -9.25 51.33
CA GLY A 276 -33.10 -10.28 52.35
C GLY A 276 -31.83 -10.72 53.08
N ASP A 277 -30.64 -10.59 52.49
CA ASP A 277 -29.39 -10.98 53.16
C ASP A 277 -28.34 -9.85 53.09
N THR A 278 -28.49 -8.86 53.96
CA THR A 278 -27.51 -7.76 54.11
C THR A 278 -26.10 -8.27 54.42
N ALA A 279 -26.00 -9.44 55.07
CA ALA A 279 -24.73 -10.06 55.47
C ALA A 279 -23.93 -10.67 54.30
N ASP A 280 -24.61 -11.22 53.29
CA ASP A 280 -23.95 -11.85 52.13
C ASP A 280 -23.47 -10.80 51.11
N ILE A 281 -24.22 -9.69 51.00
CA ILE A 281 -23.81 -8.53 50.21
C ILE A 281 -22.62 -7.81 50.85
N GLU A 282 -22.62 -7.63 52.17
CA GLU A 282 -21.47 -7.02 52.87
C GLU A 282 -20.21 -7.89 52.71
N GLN A 283 -20.30 -9.21 52.86
CA GLN A 283 -19.16 -10.10 52.61
C GLN A 283 -18.70 -10.07 51.16
N THR A 284 -19.63 -10.04 50.20
CA THR A 284 -19.29 -9.96 48.77
C THR A 284 -18.63 -8.62 48.43
N VAL A 285 -19.16 -7.51 48.95
CA VAL A 285 -18.59 -6.16 48.77
C VAL A 285 -17.21 -6.09 49.41
N GLN A 286 -17.02 -6.67 50.59
CA GLN A 286 -15.72 -6.67 51.27
C GLN A 286 -14.68 -7.53 50.54
N ALA A 287 -15.09 -8.67 49.98
CA ALA A 287 -14.24 -9.49 49.11
C ALA A 287 -13.89 -8.77 47.80
N LEU A 288 -14.84 -8.08 47.18
CA LEU A 288 -14.61 -7.28 45.98
C LEU A 288 -13.70 -6.08 46.24
N MET A 289 -13.87 -5.38 47.37
CA MET A 289 -12.99 -4.28 47.77
C MET A 289 -11.56 -4.78 47.98
N LYS A 290 -11.38 -5.92 48.65
CA LYS A 290 -10.05 -6.51 48.85
C LYS A 290 -9.41 -6.94 47.53
N SER A 291 -10.18 -7.53 46.62
CA SER A 291 -9.72 -7.89 45.28
C SER A 291 -9.36 -6.65 44.46
N LEU A 292 -10.14 -5.57 44.57
CA LEU A 292 -9.87 -4.30 43.90
C LEU A 292 -8.58 -3.67 44.42
N GLU A 293 -8.35 -3.65 45.73
CA GLU A 293 -7.10 -3.17 46.33
C GLU A 293 -5.88 -3.99 45.86
N GLU A 294 -6.01 -5.32 45.76
CA GLU A 294 -4.94 -6.16 45.22
C GLU A 294 -4.65 -5.82 43.74
N LYS A 295 -5.69 -5.60 42.94
CA LYS A 295 -5.53 -5.18 41.54
C LYS A 295 -4.96 -3.77 41.39
N GLU A 296 -5.30 -2.83 42.28
CA GLU A 296 -4.67 -1.51 42.30
C GLU A 296 -3.18 -1.60 42.65
N ARG A 297 -2.78 -2.46 43.59
CA ARG A 297 -1.36 -2.69 43.91
C ARG A 297 -0.61 -3.34 42.75
N GLU A 298 -1.20 -4.32 42.08
CA GLU A 298 -0.62 -4.91 40.85
C GLU A 298 -0.45 -3.85 39.75
N ALA A 299 -1.46 -3.00 39.53
CA ALA A 299 -1.41 -1.93 38.54
C ALA A 299 -0.33 -0.88 38.88
N GLN A 300 -0.20 -0.50 40.16
CA GLN A 300 0.85 0.41 40.62
C GLN A 300 2.25 -0.20 40.42
N PHE A 301 2.42 -1.48 40.70
CA PHE A 301 3.68 -2.19 40.47
C PHE A 301 4.04 -2.24 38.98
N LEU A 302 3.08 -2.57 38.11
CA LEU A 302 3.27 -2.56 36.66
C LEU A 302 3.60 -1.16 36.14
N HIS A 303 2.94 -0.13 36.67
CA HIS A 303 3.21 1.26 36.31
C HIS A 303 4.63 1.68 36.69
N GLN A 304 5.10 1.29 37.89
CA GLN A 304 6.46 1.57 38.35
C GLN A 304 7.51 0.85 37.50
N GLN A 305 7.26 -0.41 37.12
CA GLN A 305 8.14 -1.14 36.19
C GLN A 305 8.18 -0.48 34.80
N LEU A 306 7.04 -0.01 34.30
CA LEU A 306 6.97 0.67 33.00
C LEU A 306 7.78 1.97 33.01
N GLU A 307 7.68 2.78 34.06
CA GLU A 307 8.46 4.03 34.19
C GLU A 307 9.96 3.75 34.32
N GLN A 308 10.36 2.73 35.09
CA GLN A 308 11.77 2.30 35.14
C GLN A 308 12.29 1.93 33.74
N ASN A 309 11.56 1.06 33.03
CA ASN A 309 11.94 0.60 31.70
C ASN A 309 12.00 1.75 30.68
N LYS A 310 11.07 2.71 30.79
CA LYS A 310 11.10 3.94 29.98
C LYS A 310 12.35 4.77 30.25
N THR A 311 12.70 5.01 31.52
CA THR A 311 13.92 5.75 31.86
C THR A 311 15.19 5.03 31.36
N GLU A 312 15.27 3.71 31.50
CA GLU A 312 16.39 2.91 30.97
C GLU A 312 16.53 3.06 29.45
N LYS A 313 15.41 3.00 28.73
CA LYS A 313 15.38 3.20 27.27
C LYS A 313 15.76 4.62 26.87
N GLU A 314 15.34 5.64 27.62
CA GLU A 314 15.77 7.02 27.39
C GLU A 314 17.29 7.20 27.61
N HIS A 315 17.85 6.57 28.64
CA HIS A 315 19.30 6.55 28.86
C HIS A 315 20.05 5.83 27.73
N GLU A 316 19.50 4.73 27.22
CA GLU A 316 20.05 3.99 26.09
C GLU A 316 20.04 4.83 24.80
N ILE A 317 18.92 5.50 24.50
CA ILE A 317 18.81 6.43 23.36
C ILE A 317 19.86 7.54 23.48
N LYS A 318 20.03 8.16 24.67
CA LYS A 318 21.05 9.19 24.89
C LYS A 318 22.47 8.70 24.60
N ARG A 319 22.81 7.45 24.98
CA ARG A 319 24.12 6.86 24.66
C ARG A 319 24.31 6.69 23.15
N TYR A 320 23.29 6.18 22.45
CA TYR A 320 23.35 6.03 20.99
C TYR A 320 23.47 7.38 20.27
N CYS A 321 22.75 8.40 20.72
CA CYS A 321 22.87 9.75 20.17
C CYS A 321 24.27 10.32 20.33
N HIS A 322 24.91 10.15 21.50
CA HIS A 322 26.29 10.60 21.71
C HIS A 322 27.27 9.89 20.78
N LEU A 323 27.15 8.56 20.63
CA LEU A 323 28.01 7.77 19.75
C LEU A 323 27.85 8.19 18.28
N LEU A 324 26.63 8.52 17.86
CA LEU A 324 26.36 8.99 16.51
C LEU A 324 27.01 10.37 16.27
N GLN A 325 26.91 11.29 17.23
CA GLN A 325 27.57 12.59 17.16
C GLN A 325 29.09 12.49 17.06
N GLU A 326 29.72 11.56 17.79
CA GLU A 326 31.16 11.31 17.68
C GLU A 326 31.53 10.79 16.30
N LYS A 327 30.75 9.86 15.74
CA LYS A 327 30.98 9.35 14.37
C LYS A 327 30.83 10.44 13.30
N ASP A 328 29.78 11.26 13.40
CA ASP A 328 29.56 12.37 12.46
C ASP A 328 30.73 13.36 12.50
N ARG A 329 31.28 13.61 13.71
CA ARG A 329 32.45 14.46 13.88
C ARG A 329 33.72 13.85 13.28
N GLU A 330 33.96 12.56 13.49
CA GLU A 330 35.08 11.84 12.86
C GLU A 330 34.99 11.80 11.33
N GLU A 331 33.77 11.71 10.79
CA GLU A 331 33.51 11.76 9.35
C GLU A 331 33.76 13.17 8.79
N ALA A 332 33.29 14.22 9.47
CA ALA A 332 33.57 15.61 9.10
C ALA A 332 35.08 15.92 9.13
N GLU A 333 35.83 15.43 10.14
CA GLU A 333 37.28 15.59 10.20
C GLU A 333 38.00 14.85 9.05
N ARG A 334 37.49 13.69 8.63
CA ARG A 334 38.00 12.95 7.46
C ARG A 334 37.73 13.69 6.16
N GLU A 335 36.51 14.19 5.98
CA GLU A 335 36.11 14.97 4.81
C GLU A 335 36.95 16.25 4.68
N GLN A 336 37.19 16.96 5.80
CA GLN A 336 38.05 18.13 5.82
C GLN A 336 39.48 17.81 5.40
N LYS A 337 40.06 16.70 5.89
CA LYS A 337 41.41 16.26 5.48
C LYS A 337 41.46 15.94 3.99
N TYR A 338 40.42 15.28 3.45
CA TYR A 338 40.35 14.96 2.04
C TYR A 338 40.27 16.22 1.17
N ASN A 339 39.43 17.19 1.55
CA ASN A 339 39.30 18.46 0.84
C ASN A 339 40.62 19.26 0.84
N ASN A 340 41.31 19.33 1.98
CA ASN A 340 42.61 20.00 2.05
C ASN A 340 43.65 19.36 1.11
N GLN A 341 43.67 18.03 0.99
CA GLN A 341 44.56 17.33 0.06
C GLN A 341 44.18 17.61 -1.40
N LEU A 342 42.89 17.73 -1.70
CA LEU A 342 42.39 18.08 -3.03
C LEU A 342 42.86 19.48 -3.43
N GLU A 343 42.71 20.47 -2.55
CA GLU A 343 43.16 21.86 -2.76
C GLU A 343 44.68 21.96 -2.94
N GLU A 344 45.46 21.16 -2.20
CA GLU A 344 46.91 21.10 -2.40
C GLU A 344 47.28 20.55 -3.78
N LYS A 345 46.65 19.47 -4.21
CA LYS A 345 46.84 18.91 -5.56
C LYS A 345 46.40 19.87 -6.66
N GLU A 346 45.31 20.63 -6.47
CA GLU A 346 44.89 21.66 -7.43
C GLU A 346 45.93 22.77 -7.54
N ARG A 347 46.48 23.24 -6.41
CA ARG A 347 47.56 24.24 -6.41
C ARG A 347 48.82 23.75 -7.12
N GLU A 348 49.19 22.49 -6.93
CA GLU A 348 50.32 21.87 -7.65
C GLU A 348 50.06 21.81 -9.15
N HIS A 349 48.90 21.31 -9.57
CA HIS A 349 48.52 21.28 -11.00
C HIS A 349 48.52 22.67 -11.61
N GLN A 350 48.05 23.69 -10.88
CA GLN A 350 48.02 25.06 -11.36
C GLN A 350 49.43 25.65 -11.55
N LYS A 351 50.39 25.32 -10.68
CA LYS A 351 51.80 25.68 -10.88
C LYS A 351 52.39 25.02 -12.12
N VAL A 352 52.14 23.71 -12.30
CA VAL A 352 52.61 22.98 -13.50
C VAL A 352 52.03 23.57 -14.78
N LEU A 353 50.73 23.91 -14.78
CA LEU A 353 50.09 24.58 -15.92
C LEU A 353 50.72 25.95 -16.21
N GLN A 354 51.07 26.71 -15.18
CA GLN A 354 51.74 28.01 -15.35
C GLN A 354 53.15 27.85 -15.93
N GLU A 355 53.92 26.87 -15.48
CA GLU A 355 55.25 26.55 -16.03
C GLU A 355 55.16 26.10 -17.49
N LYS A 356 54.23 25.20 -17.80
CA LYS A 356 53.97 24.76 -19.18
C LYS A 356 53.52 25.91 -20.07
N GLY A 357 52.74 26.85 -19.56
CA GLY A 357 52.35 28.07 -20.27
C GLY A 357 53.56 28.95 -20.62
N LYS A 358 54.53 29.11 -19.70
CA LYS A 358 55.78 29.84 -19.98
C LYS A 358 56.63 29.13 -21.03
N GLU A 359 56.78 27.81 -20.92
CA GLU A 359 57.54 27.00 -21.88
C GLU A 359 56.94 27.09 -23.29
N LEU A 360 55.61 27.04 -23.40
CA LEU A 360 54.90 27.22 -24.67
C LEU A 360 55.15 28.62 -25.26
N GLN A 361 55.12 29.65 -24.43
CA GLN A 361 55.36 31.03 -24.88
C GLN A 361 56.80 31.25 -25.37
N GLU A 362 57.78 30.58 -24.76
CA GLU A 362 59.17 30.57 -25.22
C GLU A 362 59.28 29.87 -26.59
N LYS A 363 58.62 28.72 -26.74
CA LYS A 363 58.59 27.96 -28.00
C LYS A 363 57.90 28.73 -29.13
N ASP A 364 56.83 29.46 -28.84
CA ASP A 364 56.18 30.33 -29.82
C ASP A 364 57.10 31.47 -30.28
N ARG A 365 57.92 32.03 -29.39
CA ARG A 365 58.94 33.03 -29.75
C ARG A 365 60.02 32.45 -30.64
N GLU A 366 60.55 31.27 -30.30
CA GLU A 366 61.53 30.56 -31.13
C GLU A 366 60.96 30.27 -32.52
N LEU A 367 59.73 29.78 -32.59
CA LEU A 367 59.04 29.51 -33.85
C LEU A 367 58.89 30.78 -34.70
N HIS A 368 58.51 31.90 -34.08
CA HIS A 368 58.37 33.17 -34.78
C HIS A 368 59.70 33.66 -35.36
N GLN A 369 60.79 33.58 -34.59
CA GLN A 369 62.14 33.93 -35.07
C GLN A 369 62.57 33.02 -36.24
N LEU A 370 62.26 31.72 -36.17
CA LEU A 370 62.58 30.78 -37.23
C LEU A 370 61.79 31.11 -38.51
N GLN A 371 60.51 31.47 -38.39
CA GLN A 371 59.66 31.90 -39.50
C GLN A 371 60.19 33.18 -40.17
N GLU A 372 60.63 34.17 -39.38
CA GLU A 372 61.26 35.39 -39.91
C GLU A 372 62.57 35.08 -40.65
N ALA A 373 63.42 34.20 -40.08
CA ALA A 373 64.67 33.78 -40.72
C ALA A 373 64.42 33.07 -42.06
N VAL A 374 63.42 32.19 -42.12
CA VAL A 374 62.99 31.54 -43.38
C VAL A 374 62.51 32.58 -44.39
N HIS A 375 61.72 33.56 -43.97
CA HIS A 375 61.23 34.62 -44.86
C HIS A 375 62.39 35.44 -45.45
N MET A 376 63.38 35.81 -44.63
CA MET A 376 64.59 36.52 -45.06
C MET A 376 65.42 35.72 -46.07
N TYR A 377 65.58 34.42 -45.86
CA TYR A 377 66.28 33.54 -46.82
C TYR A 377 65.56 33.47 -48.17
N GLN A 378 64.23 33.36 -48.17
CA GLN A 378 63.43 33.36 -49.39
C GLN A 378 63.57 34.68 -50.16
N GLN A 379 63.59 35.83 -49.47
CA GLN A 379 63.80 37.13 -50.13
C GLN A 379 65.21 37.28 -50.70
N ARG A 380 66.25 36.78 -50.01
CA ARG A 380 67.64 36.78 -50.53
C ARG A 380 67.81 35.90 -51.77
N ALA A 381 67.12 34.77 -51.83
CA ALA A 381 67.15 33.89 -53.00
C ALA A 381 66.54 34.56 -54.25
N LEU A 382 65.52 35.41 -54.08
CA LEU A 382 64.90 36.17 -55.18
C LEU A 382 65.79 37.29 -55.74
N ALA A 383 66.73 37.83 -54.96
CA ALA A 383 67.57 38.96 -55.34
C ALA A 383 68.82 38.59 -56.16
N ASN A 384 69.15 37.30 -56.31
CA ASN A 384 70.43 36.84 -56.87
C ASN A 384 70.28 36.13 -58.25
N ASN A 385 69.53 36.74 -59.17
CA ASN A 385 69.24 36.22 -60.52
C ASN A 385 70.19 36.76 -61.62
N HIS A 386 71.50 36.85 -61.36
CA HIS A 386 72.45 37.44 -62.33
C HIS A 386 73.02 36.48 -63.38
N TRP A 387 72.60 35.19 -63.42
CA TRP A 387 73.24 34.19 -64.29
C TRP A 387 72.28 33.46 -65.24
N VAL A 388 71.05 33.96 -65.39
CA VAL A 388 70.05 33.38 -66.30
C VAL A 388 69.92 34.31 -67.51
N ILE A 389 70.55 33.92 -68.63
CA ILE A 389 70.50 34.67 -69.91
C ILE A 389 69.33 34.14 -70.74
N ASN A 390 68.54 35.05 -71.30
CA ASN A 390 67.39 34.69 -72.13
C ASN A 390 67.85 34.12 -73.49
N LYS A 391 67.15 33.10 -73.98
CA LYS A 391 67.43 32.39 -75.22
C LYS A 391 67.47 33.32 -76.44
N ASP A 392 66.62 34.34 -76.48
CA ASP A 392 66.50 35.23 -77.65
C ASP A 392 67.67 36.23 -77.77
N GLU A 393 68.52 36.34 -76.75
CA GLU A 393 69.67 37.25 -76.74
C GLU A 393 70.93 36.64 -77.39
N VAL A 394 70.90 35.34 -77.72
CA VAL A 394 72.02 34.62 -78.31
C VAL A 394 71.68 34.15 -79.73
N ILE A 395 72.42 34.65 -80.72
CA ILE A 395 72.28 34.22 -82.12
C ILE A 395 73.29 33.12 -82.41
N LEU A 396 72.82 31.88 -82.61
CA LEU A 396 73.70 30.76 -82.96
C LEU A 396 74.14 30.84 -84.42
N THR A 397 75.42 30.60 -84.67
CA THR A 397 75.96 30.44 -86.03
C THR A 397 75.94 28.96 -86.45
N LYS A 398 76.20 28.68 -87.73
CA LYS A 398 76.29 27.29 -88.25
C LYS A 398 77.65 26.62 -87.94
N GLU A 399 78.54 27.30 -87.23
CA GLU A 399 79.87 26.81 -86.90
C GLU A 399 79.81 25.99 -85.60
N GLU A 400 79.91 24.67 -85.73
CA GLU A 400 79.93 23.71 -84.63
C GLU A 400 81.38 23.42 -84.24
N LEU A 401 81.72 23.64 -82.96
CA LEU A 401 83.06 23.39 -82.42
C LEU A 401 83.23 21.96 -81.90
N GLY A 402 82.12 21.29 -81.57
CA GLY A 402 82.15 19.90 -81.14
C GLY A 402 80.80 19.40 -80.63
N ARG A 403 80.60 18.09 -80.71
CA ARG A 403 79.37 17.40 -80.31
C ARG A 403 79.65 16.24 -79.39
N GLY A 404 79.02 16.28 -78.22
CA GLY A 404 78.96 15.16 -77.29
C GLY A 404 77.58 14.51 -77.29
N SER A 405 77.43 13.43 -76.53
CA SER A 405 76.18 12.66 -76.40
C SER A 405 75.02 13.43 -75.73
N TYR A 406 75.28 14.55 -75.03
CA TYR A 406 74.27 15.32 -74.29
C TYR A 406 74.26 16.83 -74.58
N ALA A 407 75.16 17.33 -75.44
CA ALA A 407 75.20 18.74 -75.78
C ALA A 407 75.89 18.99 -77.13
N ILE A 408 75.48 20.06 -77.79
CA ILE A 408 76.17 20.61 -78.95
C ILE A 408 76.83 21.92 -78.53
N VAL A 409 78.10 22.08 -78.90
CA VAL A 409 78.84 23.31 -78.69
C VAL A 409 78.99 24.04 -80.02
N THR A 410 78.43 25.23 -80.09
CA THR A 410 78.37 26.07 -81.29
C THR A 410 78.93 27.45 -80.99
N VAL A 411 79.52 28.09 -82.00
CA VAL A 411 79.84 29.52 -81.91
C VAL A 411 78.53 30.30 -82.00
N GLY A 412 78.28 31.15 -81.01
CA GLY A 412 77.17 32.09 -81.00
C GLY A 412 77.66 33.54 -80.96
N ILE A 413 76.77 34.46 -81.27
CA ILE A 413 76.98 35.89 -81.05
C ILE A 413 76.06 36.33 -79.91
N PHE A 414 76.68 36.84 -78.85
CA PHE A 414 75.99 37.47 -77.74
C PHE A 414 76.50 38.91 -77.63
N GLN A 415 75.60 39.88 -77.75
CA GLN A 415 75.92 41.32 -77.72
C GLN A 415 77.09 41.72 -78.65
N GLY A 416 77.16 41.14 -79.85
CA GLY A 416 78.18 41.44 -80.85
C GLY A 416 79.53 40.72 -80.65
N LEU A 417 79.70 39.95 -79.57
CA LEU A 417 80.90 39.16 -79.30
C LEU A 417 80.71 37.70 -79.72
N ARG A 418 81.74 37.11 -80.34
CA ARG A 418 81.79 35.65 -80.56
C ARG A 418 81.98 34.96 -79.21
N VAL A 419 81.06 34.08 -78.88
CA VAL A 419 81.07 33.29 -77.65
C VAL A 419 80.89 31.81 -77.96
N VAL A 420 81.33 30.95 -77.04
CA VAL A 420 81.09 29.51 -77.12
C VAL A 420 79.80 29.19 -76.39
N VAL A 421 78.82 28.65 -77.10
CA VAL A 421 77.50 28.34 -76.54
C VAL A 421 77.33 26.84 -76.43
N LYS A 422 77.08 26.35 -75.21
CA LYS A 422 76.76 24.95 -74.95
C LYS A 422 75.24 24.79 -74.81
N SER A 423 74.65 24.09 -75.76
CA SER A 423 73.21 23.78 -75.78
C SER A 423 72.96 22.41 -75.16
N LEU A 424 72.34 22.37 -73.98
CA LEU A 424 72.08 21.14 -73.22
C LEU A 424 70.70 20.52 -73.55
N HIS A 425 69.73 21.30 -74.05
CA HIS A 425 68.45 20.84 -74.64
C HIS A 425 67.76 22.01 -75.35
N LYS A 426 66.75 21.80 -76.22
CA LYS A 426 66.11 22.83 -77.11
C LYS A 426 65.62 24.15 -76.45
N SER A 427 65.73 24.30 -75.12
CA SER A 427 65.16 25.40 -74.34
C SER A 427 66.12 26.08 -73.36
N SER A 428 67.40 25.70 -73.28
CA SER A 428 68.33 26.30 -72.30
C SER A 428 69.75 26.40 -72.86
N TYR A 429 70.30 27.62 -72.90
CA TYR A 429 71.66 27.91 -73.35
C TYR A 429 72.51 28.35 -72.16
N GLN A 430 73.73 27.81 -72.09
CA GLN A 430 74.74 28.27 -71.15
C GLN A 430 75.92 28.79 -71.97
N ILE A 431 76.21 30.10 -71.82
CA ILE A 431 77.38 30.72 -72.44
C ILE A 431 78.61 30.32 -71.64
N ILE A 432 79.61 29.78 -72.32
CA ILE A 432 80.93 29.51 -71.77
C ILE A 432 81.83 30.63 -72.29
N ILE A 433 82.33 31.46 -71.38
CA ILE A 433 83.30 32.52 -71.70
C ILE A 433 84.68 31.88 -71.87
#